data_AF-A0A0R3U5S4-F1
#
_entry.id   AF-A0A0R3U5S4-F1
#
_cell.length_a   1.000
_cell.length_b   1.000
_cell.length_c   1.000
_cell.angle_alpha   90.00
_cell.angle_beta   90.00
_cell.angle_gamma   90.00
#
_symmetry.space_group_name_H-M   'P 1'
#
loop_
_entity.id
_entity.type
_entity.pdbx_description
1 polymer ?
#
loop_
_entity_poly.entity_id
_entity_poly.type
_entity_poly.pdbx_seq_one_letter_code
_entity_poly.pdbx_strand_id
1 'polypeptide(L)'
;MPKGQKRRKLDLPDVKGWVPYQPFSKNKEEIFKELDAKSERVDVPDGWKEPKFNPEDNPHRRLYSQSSFSTLFPQYREKYLREVWPAVVKILREHHIKAELDLGEATMAVHTTTKTFDPFIIFKARDMIRLLARSVPLDIAARVLEDDVFADIIEIKLKNRERFVKRRNRLIGDEGNTLKAIELSTNCYVMVQGKTVAAIGPYDGLKKVRQVVNGCIYDNIHPAYYIKRFVIIQKLMSDPNKKNLSWEKFLPHIKKKTLSRRRKPQNVRKKGEYTPFPPPQQPSKVDIELEKGTYFLARAEQRQLKRQSKVATSEAVSKKRQQEKRAAAYVPPEEN
;
A
#
# COMPACT_ATOMS: atom_id res chain seq x y z
N MET A 1 13.87 18.24 -40.95
CA MET A 1 12.41 18.00 -41.07
C MET A 1 11.79 19.22 -41.76
N PRO A 2 11.24 19.09 -42.98
CA PRO A 2 10.79 20.23 -43.77
C PRO A 2 9.53 20.84 -43.15
N LYS A 3 9.55 22.18 -43.00
CA LYS A 3 8.38 22.96 -42.58
C LYS A 3 7.45 23.12 -43.78
N GLY A 4 6.19 22.68 -43.66
CA GLY A 4 5.12 23.18 -44.55
C GLY A 4 4.32 22.19 -45.39
N GLN A 5 4.01 20.98 -44.92
CA GLN A 5 2.90 20.23 -45.52
C GLN A 5 1.57 20.64 -44.87
N LYS A 6 0.72 21.36 -45.62
CA LYS A 6 -0.69 21.59 -45.26
C LYS A 6 -1.36 20.21 -45.14
N ARG A 7 -1.84 19.87 -43.95
CA ARG A 7 -2.61 18.63 -43.70
C ARG A 7 -3.81 18.62 -44.67
N ARG A 8 -3.85 17.66 -45.59
CA ARG A 8 -5.06 17.37 -46.38
C ARG A 8 -6.17 17.00 -45.40
N LYS A 9 -7.28 17.74 -45.40
CA LYS A 9 -8.51 17.30 -44.75
C LYS A 9 -9.04 16.13 -45.58
N LEU A 10 -9.21 14.98 -44.94
CA LEU A 10 -9.93 13.84 -45.51
C LEU A 10 -11.40 14.03 -45.13
N ASP A 11 -12.24 14.19 -46.12
CA ASP A 11 -13.70 14.27 -45.93
C ASP A 11 -14.22 12.83 -45.77
N LEU A 12 -14.39 12.39 -44.52
CA LEU A 12 -14.99 11.09 -44.20
C LEU A 12 -16.53 11.20 -44.30
N PRO A 13 -17.22 10.13 -44.75
CA PRO A 13 -18.68 10.11 -44.79
C PRO A 13 -19.28 10.19 -43.39
N ASP A 14 -20.35 10.98 -43.23
CA ASP A 14 -21.08 11.14 -41.97
C ASP A 14 -21.82 9.83 -41.60
N VAL A 15 -21.26 9.10 -40.63
CA VAL A 15 -21.90 7.91 -40.06
C VAL A 15 -22.77 8.35 -38.88
N LYS A 16 -24.08 8.10 -38.95
CA LYS A 16 -25.05 8.47 -37.91
C LYS A 16 -24.68 7.81 -36.58
N GLY A 17 -24.30 8.62 -35.58
CA GLY A 17 -23.85 8.16 -34.25
C GLY A 17 -22.33 8.11 -34.05
N TRP A 18 -21.53 8.40 -35.08
CA TRP A 18 -20.07 8.51 -34.94
C TRP A 18 -19.68 9.87 -34.36
N VAL A 19 -19.03 9.86 -33.19
CA VAL A 19 -18.48 11.06 -32.56
C VAL A 19 -16.98 11.11 -32.86
N PRO A 20 -16.47 12.13 -33.58
CA PRO A 20 -15.05 12.22 -33.89
C PRO A 20 -14.21 12.34 -32.62
N TYR A 21 -13.09 11.62 -32.58
CA TYR A 21 -12.12 11.69 -31.49
C TYR A 21 -11.55 13.12 -31.36
N GLN A 22 -11.89 13.80 -30.27
CA GLN A 22 -11.24 15.05 -29.90
C GLN A 22 -10.00 14.76 -29.05
N PRO A 23 -8.82 15.30 -29.39
CA PRO A 23 -7.64 15.16 -28.56
C PRO A 23 -7.92 15.76 -27.17
N PHE A 24 -7.63 14.98 -26.11
CA PHE A 24 -7.88 15.33 -24.71
C PHE A 24 -7.48 16.79 -24.40
N SER A 25 -8.48 17.62 -24.12
CA SER A 25 -8.28 19.02 -23.73
C SER A 25 -7.62 19.10 -22.33
N LYS A 26 -7.01 20.24 -22.02
CA LYS A 26 -6.49 20.54 -20.67
C LYS A 26 -7.58 20.52 -19.58
N ASN A 27 -8.86 20.52 -19.97
CA ASN A 27 -10.02 20.56 -19.09
C ASN A 27 -10.66 19.18 -18.92
N LYS A 28 -9.84 18.13 -18.87
CA LYS A 28 -10.25 16.75 -18.64
C LYS A 28 -11.23 16.63 -17.45
N GLU A 29 -10.93 17.31 -16.35
CA GLU A 29 -11.73 17.29 -15.13
C GLU A 29 -13.11 17.94 -15.29
N GLU A 30 -13.22 18.99 -16.11
CA GLU A 30 -14.49 19.66 -16.40
C GLU A 30 -15.36 18.80 -17.33
N ILE A 31 -14.75 18.17 -18.34
CA ILE A 31 -15.44 17.23 -19.24
C ILE A 31 -15.97 16.03 -18.47
N PHE A 32 -15.17 15.46 -17.54
CA PHE A 32 -15.65 14.37 -16.68
C PHE A 32 -16.75 14.83 -15.72
N LYS A 33 -16.69 16.06 -15.19
CA LYS A 33 -17.76 16.65 -14.38
C LYS A 33 -19.05 16.83 -15.17
N GLU A 34 -18.97 17.32 -16.41
CA GLU A 34 -20.14 17.49 -17.28
C GLU A 34 -20.71 16.15 -17.72
N LEU A 35 -19.87 15.14 -17.99
CA LEU A 35 -20.33 13.77 -18.25
C LEU A 35 -21.00 13.15 -17.03
N ASP A 36 -20.41 13.28 -15.83
CA ASP A 36 -21.00 12.79 -14.58
C ASP A 36 -22.32 13.51 -14.26
N ALA A 37 -22.44 14.80 -14.59
CA ALA A 37 -23.65 15.59 -14.40
C ALA A 37 -24.75 15.27 -15.42
N LYS A 38 -24.38 14.90 -16.66
CA LYS A 38 -25.32 14.49 -17.72
C LYS A 38 -25.68 13.02 -17.66
N SER A 39 -24.83 12.17 -17.08
CA SER A 39 -25.21 10.80 -16.76
C SER A 39 -26.16 10.85 -15.58
N GLU A 40 -27.46 10.90 -15.83
CA GLU A 40 -28.41 10.39 -14.84
C GLU A 40 -27.93 8.97 -14.51
N ARG A 41 -27.48 8.76 -13.28
CA ARG A 41 -27.18 7.41 -12.80
C ARG A 41 -28.51 6.69 -12.74
N VAL A 42 -28.85 6.01 -13.83
CA VAL A 42 -29.99 5.11 -13.87
C VAL A 42 -29.59 3.93 -13.01
N ASP A 43 -30.19 3.84 -11.82
CA ASP A 43 -30.02 2.68 -10.96
C ASP A 43 -30.54 1.45 -11.73
N VAL A 44 -29.74 0.38 -11.72
CA VAL A 44 -30.12 -0.90 -12.33
C VAL A 44 -31.42 -1.35 -11.66
N PRO A 45 -32.50 -1.66 -12.44
CA PRO A 45 -33.76 -2.11 -11.86
C PRO A 45 -33.57 -3.29 -10.92
N ASP A 46 -34.30 -3.29 -9.80
CA ASP A 46 -34.21 -4.34 -8.79
C ASP A 46 -34.54 -5.71 -9.43
N GLY A 47 -33.59 -6.64 -9.38
CA GLY A 47 -33.72 -7.97 -9.99
C GLY A 47 -33.22 -8.11 -11.44
N TRP A 48 -32.67 -7.06 -12.06
CA TRP A 48 -32.02 -7.20 -13.37
C TRP A 48 -30.81 -8.13 -13.30
N LYS A 49 -30.76 -9.11 -14.21
CA LYS A 49 -29.64 -10.04 -14.37
C LYS A 49 -29.13 -9.94 -15.80
N GLU A 50 -27.81 -9.94 -15.95
CA GLU A 50 -27.18 -10.00 -17.26
C GLU A 50 -27.57 -11.33 -17.96
N PRO A 51 -27.97 -11.30 -19.24
CA PRO A 51 -28.29 -12.52 -19.97
C PRO A 51 -27.03 -13.37 -20.15
N LYS A 52 -27.17 -14.69 -19.99
CA LYS A 52 -26.07 -15.63 -20.25
C LYS A 52 -25.77 -15.68 -21.73
N PHE A 53 -24.48 -15.68 -22.07
CA PHE A 53 -24.03 -15.82 -23.45
C PHE A 53 -24.04 -17.30 -23.83
N ASN A 54 -24.91 -17.69 -24.76
CA ASN A 54 -25.05 -19.06 -25.22
C ASN A 54 -24.28 -19.29 -26.53
N PRO A 55 -23.95 -20.54 -26.88
CA PRO A 55 -23.33 -20.87 -28.16
C PRO A 55 -24.16 -20.46 -29.40
N GLU A 56 -25.46 -20.23 -29.22
CA GLU A 56 -26.39 -19.79 -30.26
C GLU A 56 -26.22 -18.30 -30.61
N ASP A 57 -25.79 -17.48 -29.64
CA ASP A 57 -25.58 -16.04 -29.81
C ASP A 57 -24.36 -15.71 -30.69
N ASN A 58 -23.48 -16.69 -30.91
CA ASN A 58 -22.37 -16.62 -31.85
C ASN A 58 -22.47 -17.74 -32.92
N PRO A 59 -23.29 -17.54 -33.98
CA PRO A 59 -23.55 -18.56 -35.00
C PRO A 59 -22.29 -19.05 -35.71
N HIS A 60 -21.28 -18.18 -35.84
CA HIS A 60 -20.02 -18.53 -36.50
C HIS A 60 -19.05 -19.31 -35.60
N ARG A 61 -19.32 -19.39 -34.28
CA ARG A 61 -18.56 -20.11 -33.23
C ARG A 61 -17.04 -19.91 -33.23
N ARG A 62 -16.56 -18.87 -33.89
CA ARG A 62 -15.14 -18.60 -34.11
C ARG A 62 -14.80 -17.17 -33.70
N LEU A 63 -13.72 -17.03 -32.94
CA LEU A 63 -13.07 -15.75 -32.73
C LEU A 63 -12.13 -15.48 -33.92
N TYR A 64 -12.02 -14.23 -34.36
CA TYR A 64 -11.16 -13.84 -35.48
C TYR A 64 -9.67 -13.97 -35.17
N SER A 65 -9.30 -13.89 -33.90
CA SER A 65 -7.91 -13.93 -33.44
C SER A 65 -7.78 -14.88 -32.25
N GLN A 66 -6.60 -15.49 -32.13
CA GLN A 66 -6.24 -16.30 -31.00
C GLN A 66 -5.74 -15.40 -29.86
N SER A 67 -6.33 -15.56 -28.68
CA SER A 67 -5.91 -14.90 -27.45
C SER A 67 -5.16 -15.90 -26.59
N SER A 68 -4.03 -15.48 -26.05
CA SER A 68 -3.15 -16.30 -25.23
C SER A 68 -2.77 -15.53 -23.96
N PHE A 69 -2.90 -16.16 -22.80
CA PHE A 69 -2.42 -15.62 -21.53
C PHE A 69 -1.57 -16.65 -20.81
N SER A 70 -0.46 -16.19 -20.25
CA SER A 70 0.43 -17.02 -19.45
C SER A 70 0.71 -16.39 -18.08
N THR A 71 0.93 -17.25 -17.08
CA THR A 71 1.25 -16.86 -15.72
C THR A 71 2.36 -17.73 -15.16
N LEU A 72 3.31 -17.10 -14.47
CA LEU A 72 4.36 -17.79 -13.74
C LEU A 72 3.82 -18.28 -12.40
N PHE A 73 4.22 -19.50 -11.99
CA PHE A 73 3.92 -20.03 -10.67
C PHE A 73 5.19 -20.30 -9.85
N PRO A 74 5.11 -20.25 -8.52
CA PRO A 74 6.25 -20.56 -7.66
C PRO A 74 6.60 -22.05 -7.66
N GLN A 75 7.89 -22.38 -7.57
CA GLN A 75 8.39 -23.77 -7.63
C GLN A 75 7.73 -24.72 -6.62
N TYR A 76 7.46 -24.28 -5.38
CA TYR A 76 6.81 -25.14 -4.38
C TYR A 76 5.37 -25.57 -4.76
N ARG A 77 4.74 -24.87 -5.72
CA ARG A 77 3.37 -25.16 -6.17
C ARG A 77 3.33 -26.21 -7.28
N GLU A 78 4.48 -26.53 -7.88
CA GLU A 78 4.62 -27.44 -9.01
C GLU A 78 4.01 -28.82 -8.75
N LYS A 79 4.30 -29.43 -7.60
CA LYS A 79 3.81 -30.79 -7.24
C LYS A 79 2.28 -30.85 -7.31
N TYR A 80 1.61 -29.88 -6.68
CA TYR A 80 0.16 -29.80 -6.70
C TYR A 80 -0.39 -29.54 -8.11
N LEU A 81 0.22 -28.63 -8.86
CA LEU A 81 -0.24 -28.31 -10.22
C LEU A 81 -0.15 -29.53 -11.13
N ARG A 82 0.92 -30.31 -11.02
CA ARG A 82 1.10 -31.56 -11.78
C ARG A 82 -0.02 -32.58 -11.51
N GLU A 83 -0.39 -32.76 -10.25
CA GLU A 83 -1.45 -33.70 -9.84
C GLU A 83 -2.84 -33.24 -10.33
N VAL A 84 -3.10 -31.94 -10.28
CA VAL A 84 -4.43 -31.36 -10.52
C VAL A 84 -4.64 -30.90 -11.98
N TRP A 85 -3.58 -30.80 -12.77
CA TRP A 85 -3.63 -30.33 -14.17
C TRP A 85 -4.62 -31.07 -15.07
N PRO A 86 -4.76 -32.41 -15.01
CA PRO A 86 -5.74 -33.12 -15.83
C PRO A 86 -7.17 -32.65 -15.58
N ALA A 87 -7.51 -32.32 -14.33
CA ALA A 87 -8.81 -31.78 -13.97
C ALA A 87 -9.00 -30.35 -14.49
N VAL A 88 -7.95 -29.51 -14.43
CA VAL A 88 -7.96 -28.15 -15.02
C VAL A 88 -8.25 -28.21 -16.52
N VAL A 89 -7.58 -29.10 -17.25
CA VAL A 89 -7.77 -29.29 -18.69
C VAL A 89 -9.20 -29.75 -18.98
N LYS A 90 -9.78 -30.63 -18.15
CA LYS A 90 -11.16 -31.09 -18.31
C LYS A 90 -12.15 -29.92 -18.18
N ILE A 91 -12.04 -29.13 -17.11
CA ILE A 91 -12.93 -27.98 -16.85
C ILE A 91 -12.84 -26.94 -17.98
N LEU A 92 -11.63 -26.57 -18.39
CA LEU A 92 -11.45 -25.57 -19.46
C LEU A 92 -11.86 -26.07 -20.85
N ARG A 93 -11.84 -27.39 -21.08
CA ARG A 93 -12.29 -28.01 -22.33
C ARG A 93 -13.80 -27.87 -22.54
N GLU A 94 -14.59 -27.85 -21.47
CA GLU A 94 -16.04 -27.59 -21.51
C GLU A 94 -16.35 -26.21 -22.10
N HIS A 95 -15.45 -25.24 -21.87
CA HIS A 95 -15.51 -23.90 -22.45
C HIS A 95 -14.68 -23.74 -23.75
N HIS A 96 -14.20 -24.84 -24.33
CA HIS A 96 -13.36 -24.86 -25.54
C HIS A 96 -12.02 -24.12 -25.42
N ILE A 97 -11.48 -23.95 -24.22
CA ILE A 97 -10.18 -23.32 -23.98
C ILE A 97 -9.10 -24.40 -23.86
N LYS A 98 -7.96 -24.19 -24.52
CA LYS A 98 -6.78 -25.05 -24.39
C LYS A 98 -5.94 -24.54 -23.22
N ALA A 99 -5.49 -25.45 -22.36
CA ALA A 99 -4.60 -25.12 -21.24
C ALA A 99 -3.30 -25.94 -21.36
N GLU A 100 -2.17 -25.26 -21.18
CA GLU A 100 -0.83 -25.85 -21.23
C GLU A 100 -0.08 -25.56 -19.92
N LEU A 101 0.65 -26.54 -19.41
CA LEU A 101 1.50 -26.44 -18.23
C LEU A 101 2.92 -26.77 -18.64
N ASP A 102 3.81 -25.80 -18.49
CA ASP A 102 5.24 -26.01 -18.66
C ASP A 102 5.93 -26.01 -17.30
N LEU A 103 6.56 -27.14 -16.98
CA LEU A 103 7.32 -27.36 -15.76
C LEU A 103 8.74 -26.81 -15.87
N GLY A 104 9.29 -26.69 -17.09
CA GLY A 104 10.62 -26.15 -17.33
C GLY A 104 10.70 -24.66 -17.03
N GLU A 105 9.79 -23.87 -17.63
CA GLU A 105 9.71 -22.42 -17.39
C GLU A 105 8.86 -22.05 -16.16
N ALA A 106 8.21 -23.03 -15.50
CA ALA A 106 7.23 -22.83 -14.44
C ALA A 106 6.09 -21.87 -14.84
N THR A 107 5.55 -22.08 -16.04
CA THR A 107 4.47 -21.29 -16.63
C THR A 107 3.19 -22.12 -16.82
N MET A 108 2.05 -21.48 -16.60
CA MET A 108 0.74 -21.97 -17.01
C MET A 108 0.21 -21.07 -18.11
N ALA A 109 -0.27 -21.64 -19.20
CA ALA A 109 -0.83 -20.88 -20.32
C ALA A 109 -2.26 -21.35 -20.65
N VAL A 110 -3.09 -20.39 -21.07
CA VAL A 110 -4.44 -20.63 -21.60
C VAL A 110 -4.58 -19.97 -22.96
N HIS A 111 -5.18 -20.68 -23.89
CA HIS A 111 -5.35 -20.26 -25.28
C HIS A 111 -6.80 -20.43 -25.72
N THR A 112 -7.33 -19.44 -26.44
CA THR A 112 -8.58 -19.63 -27.17
C THR A 112 -8.37 -20.59 -28.34
N THR A 113 -9.44 -21.26 -28.76
CA THR A 113 -9.43 -22.18 -29.90
C THR A 113 -10.37 -21.66 -30.98
N THR A 114 -10.38 -22.29 -32.16
CA THR A 114 -11.35 -21.95 -33.21
C THR A 114 -12.80 -22.25 -32.84
N LYS A 115 -13.03 -22.98 -31.73
CA LYS A 115 -14.34 -23.39 -31.24
C LYS A 115 -14.84 -22.58 -30.04
N THR A 116 -14.03 -21.67 -29.48
CA THR A 116 -14.48 -20.80 -28.38
C THR A 116 -15.56 -19.85 -28.89
N PHE A 117 -16.77 -19.99 -28.36
CA PHE A 117 -17.92 -19.15 -28.71
C PHE A 117 -17.92 -17.85 -27.91
N ASP A 118 -17.63 -17.91 -26.61
CA ASP A 118 -17.60 -16.76 -25.69
C ASP A 118 -16.27 -16.00 -25.81
N PRO A 119 -16.28 -14.69 -26.12
CA PRO A 119 -15.07 -13.86 -26.16
C PRO A 119 -14.49 -13.53 -24.78
N PHE A 120 -15.29 -13.48 -23.71
CA PHE A 120 -14.86 -13.05 -22.37
C PHE A 120 -14.37 -14.19 -21.48
N ILE A 121 -14.75 -15.43 -21.75
CA ILE A 121 -14.33 -16.60 -20.95
C ILE A 121 -12.80 -16.75 -20.81
N ILE A 122 -12.04 -16.27 -21.80
CA ILE A 122 -10.56 -16.30 -21.74
C ILE A 122 -10.00 -15.45 -20.60
N PHE A 123 -10.67 -14.34 -20.24
CA PHE A 123 -10.26 -13.52 -19.10
C PHE A 123 -10.51 -14.22 -17.77
N LYS A 124 -11.60 -14.97 -17.67
CA LYS A 124 -11.90 -15.79 -16.49
C LYS A 124 -10.94 -16.97 -16.38
N ALA A 125 -10.61 -17.63 -17.49
CA ALA A 125 -9.60 -18.68 -17.53
C ALA A 125 -8.22 -18.15 -17.10
N ARG A 126 -7.83 -16.95 -17.56
CA ARG A 126 -6.64 -16.23 -17.09
C ARG A 126 -6.69 -16.02 -15.58
N ASP A 127 -7.82 -15.56 -15.04
CA ASP A 127 -7.93 -15.27 -13.62
C ASP A 127 -7.91 -16.57 -12.79
N MET A 128 -8.48 -17.67 -13.28
CA MET A 128 -8.37 -19.00 -12.69
C MET A 128 -6.89 -19.46 -12.59
N ILE A 129 -6.10 -19.38 -13.66
CA ILE A 129 -4.67 -19.76 -13.59
C ILE A 129 -3.86 -18.83 -12.69
N ARG A 130 -4.22 -17.54 -12.59
CA ARG A 130 -3.58 -16.59 -11.64
C ARG A 130 -3.88 -16.97 -10.19
N LEU A 131 -5.08 -17.47 -9.90
CA LEU A 131 -5.47 -17.93 -8.56
C LEU A 131 -4.78 -19.24 -8.19
N LEU A 132 -4.66 -20.18 -9.13
CA LEU A 132 -3.89 -21.42 -8.93
C LEU A 132 -2.40 -21.12 -8.59
N ALA A 133 -1.81 -20.14 -9.26
CA ALA A 133 -0.46 -19.64 -8.95
C ALA A 133 -0.35 -19.03 -7.54
N ARG A 134 -1.46 -18.54 -6.97
CA ARG A 134 -1.57 -17.98 -5.60
C ARG A 134 -2.04 -19.02 -4.57
N SER A 135 -1.83 -20.30 -4.87
CA SER A 135 -2.14 -21.43 -3.99
C SER A 135 -3.61 -21.57 -3.60
N VAL A 136 -4.53 -21.03 -4.41
CA VAL A 136 -5.96 -21.33 -4.24
C VAL A 136 -6.22 -22.78 -4.68
N PRO A 137 -7.05 -23.55 -3.95
CA PRO A 137 -7.51 -24.87 -4.38
C PRO A 137 -8.29 -24.84 -5.70
N LEU A 138 -8.28 -25.93 -6.47
CA LEU A 138 -8.93 -25.96 -7.78
C LEU A 138 -10.43 -25.72 -7.69
N ASP A 139 -11.11 -26.40 -6.76
CA ASP A 139 -12.57 -26.33 -6.61
C ASP A 139 -13.05 -24.89 -6.40
N ILE A 140 -12.25 -24.08 -5.71
CA ILE A 140 -12.57 -22.69 -5.42
C ILE A 140 -12.18 -21.80 -6.60
N ALA A 141 -11.03 -22.06 -7.24
CA ALA A 141 -10.58 -21.31 -8.40
C ALA A 141 -11.51 -21.50 -9.60
N ALA A 142 -12.07 -22.69 -9.80
CA ALA A 142 -13.00 -23.01 -10.88
C ALA A 142 -14.30 -22.18 -10.83
N ARG A 143 -14.72 -21.74 -9.63
CA ARG A 143 -15.94 -20.92 -9.45
C ARG A 143 -15.85 -19.59 -10.20
N VAL A 144 -14.65 -19.09 -10.49
CA VAL A 144 -14.44 -17.83 -11.25
C VAL A 144 -14.87 -17.94 -12.71
N LEU A 145 -15.10 -19.15 -13.22
CA LEU A 145 -15.66 -19.32 -14.57
C LEU A 145 -17.15 -18.93 -14.64
N GLU A 146 -17.86 -18.94 -13.51
CA GLU A 146 -19.25 -18.47 -13.39
C GLU A 146 -19.34 -16.95 -13.59
N ASP A 147 -20.48 -16.43 -14.08
CA ASP A 147 -20.65 -15.00 -14.42
C ASP A 147 -20.71 -14.08 -13.20
N ASP A 148 -21.32 -14.53 -12.10
CA ASP A 148 -21.52 -13.71 -10.90
C ASP A 148 -20.28 -13.69 -9.97
N VAL A 149 -19.25 -14.47 -10.29
CA VAL A 149 -18.09 -14.69 -9.43
C VAL A 149 -16.84 -14.08 -10.07
N PHE A 150 -16.21 -13.17 -9.34
CA PHE A 150 -15.02 -12.47 -9.79
C PHE A 150 -13.82 -12.83 -8.90
N ALA A 151 -12.63 -12.56 -9.42
CA ALA A 151 -11.38 -12.72 -8.70
C ALA A 151 -10.70 -11.36 -8.50
N ASP A 152 -10.09 -11.17 -7.33
CA ASP A 152 -9.24 -10.02 -7.05
C ASP A 152 -7.91 -10.44 -6.39
N ILE A 153 -6.80 -9.93 -6.92
CA ILE A 153 -5.46 -10.16 -6.37
C ILE A 153 -4.92 -8.84 -5.85
N ILE A 154 -4.99 -8.67 -4.54
CA ILE A 154 -4.59 -7.45 -3.84
C ILE A 154 -3.12 -7.56 -3.48
N GLU A 155 -2.30 -6.67 -4.01
CA GLU A 155 -0.89 -6.59 -3.64
C GLU A 155 -0.70 -5.76 -2.35
N ILE A 156 0.06 -6.34 -1.42
CA ILE A 156 0.30 -5.79 -0.10
C ILE A 156 1.80 -5.55 0.08
N LYS A 157 2.20 -4.28 0.08
CA LYS A 157 3.60 -3.87 0.23
C LYS A 157 3.75 -2.90 1.40
N LEU A 158 4.64 -3.21 2.34
CA LEU A 158 4.97 -2.32 3.44
C LEU A 158 6.50 -2.26 3.62
N LYS A 159 7.05 -1.05 3.82
CA LYS A 159 8.51 -0.82 3.90
C LYS A 159 9.17 -1.57 5.07
N ASN A 160 8.55 -1.54 6.24
CA ASN A 160 9.09 -2.21 7.43
C ASN A 160 8.59 -3.67 7.48
N ARG A 161 9.54 -4.62 7.42
CA ARG A 161 9.28 -6.07 7.40
C ARG A 161 8.59 -6.58 8.65
N GLU A 162 9.01 -6.17 9.85
CA GLU A 162 8.39 -6.63 11.09
C GLU A 162 6.94 -6.16 11.20
N ARG A 163 6.70 -4.90 10.86
CA ARG A 163 5.36 -4.31 10.86
C ARG A 163 4.47 -5.02 9.84
N PHE A 164 5.01 -5.37 8.67
CA PHE A 164 4.31 -6.12 7.64
C PHE A 164 3.85 -7.48 8.16
N VAL A 165 4.75 -8.26 8.75
CA VAL A 165 4.44 -9.59 9.28
C VAL A 165 3.38 -9.50 10.39
N LYS A 166 3.54 -8.55 11.33
CA LYS A 166 2.54 -8.33 12.41
C LYS A 166 1.16 -7.97 11.87
N ARG A 167 1.06 -7.07 10.87
CA ARG A 167 -0.24 -6.67 10.29
C ARG A 167 -0.85 -7.75 9.39
N ARG A 168 -0.03 -8.53 8.68
CA ARG A 168 -0.50 -9.67 7.89
C ARG A 168 -1.02 -10.79 8.79
N ASN A 169 -0.31 -11.13 9.86
CA ASN A 169 -0.77 -12.13 10.82
C ASN A 169 -2.05 -11.67 11.52
N ARG A 170 -2.20 -10.37 11.80
CA ARG A 170 -3.45 -9.78 12.28
C ARG A 170 -4.63 -9.96 11.30
N LEU A 171 -4.38 -9.88 9.99
CA LEU A 171 -5.42 -10.10 8.97
C LEU A 171 -5.91 -11.56 8.95
N ILE A 172 -4.98 -12.51 9.12
CA ILE A 172 -5.31 -13.95 9.24
C ILE A 172 -6.07 -14.19 10.55
N GLY A 173 -5.60 -13.58 11.64
CA GLY A 173 -6.11 -13.80 12.98
C GLY A 173 -5.52 -15.06 13.62
N ASP A 174 -5.93 -15.33 14.85
CA ASP A 174 -5.59 -16.56 15.55
C ASP A 174 -6.31 -17.75 14.89
N GLU A 175 -5.56 -18.81 14.57
CA GLU A 175 -6.03 -20.00 13.83
C GLU A 175 -6.81 -19.70 12.52
N GLY A 176 -6.69 -18.50 11.95
CA GLY A 176 -7.46 -18.09 10.76
C GLY A 176 -8.90 -17.64 11.05
N ASN A 177 -9.30 -17.48 12.32
CA ASN A 177 -10.65 -17.09 12.70
C ASN A 177 -11.08 -15.72 12.12
N THR A 178 -10.16 -14.76 12.05
CA THR A 178 -10.46 -13.44 11.48
C THR A 178 -10.69 -13.52 9.98
N LEU A 179 -9.88 -14.31 9.29
CA LEU A 179 -10.04 -14.57 7.86
C LEU A 179 -11.37 -15.27 7.58
N LYS A 180 -11.71 -16.31 8.34
CA LYS A 180 -13.00 -17.02 8.19
C LYS A 180 -14.20 -16.11 8.43
N ALA A 181 -14.11 -15.22 9.42
CA ALA A 181 -15.16 -14.24 9.68
C ALA A 181 -15.31 -13.22 8.53
N ILE A 182 -14.20 -12.82 7.88
CA ILE A 182 -14.25 -11.97 6.68
C ILE A 182 -14.97 -12.73 5.57
N GLU A 183 -14.58 -13.98 5.30
CA GLU A 183 -15.19 -14.81 4.26
C GLU A 183 -16.72 -14.91 4.41
N LEU A 184 -17.19 -15.23 5.61
CA LEU A 184 -18.62 -15.35 5.92
C LEU A 184 -19.36 -14.02 5.81
N SER A 185 -18.72 -12.90 6.17
CA SER A 185 -19.37 -11.59 6.15
C SER A 185 -19.49 -10.99 4.73
N THR A 186 -18.57 -11.35 3.83
CA THR A 186 -18.52 -10.84 2.46
C THR A 186 -18.96 -11.85 1.40
N ASN A 187 -19.25 -13.09 1.78
CA ASN A 187 -19.49 -14.23 0.86
C ASN A 187 -18.34 -14.40 -0.16
N CYS A 188 -17.10 -14.19 0.30
CA CYS A 188 -15.91 -14.37 -0.53
C CYS A 188 -15.03 -15.46 0.07
N TYR A 189 -14.25 -16.14 -0.76
CA TYR A 189 -13.09 -16.89 -0.31
C TYR A 189 -11.87 -15.97 -0.30
N VAL A 190 -11.03 -16.05 0.72
CA VAL A 190 -9.85 -15.19 0.85
C VAL A 190 -8.62 -16.02 1.18
N MET A 191 -7.56 -15.92 0.37
CA MET A 191 -6.29 -16.60 0.60
C MET A 191 -5.16 -15.57 0.78
N VAL A 192 -4.53 -15.58 1.94
CA VAL A 192 -3.41 -14.68 2.27
C VAL A 192 -2.10 -15.41 2.02
N GLN A 193 -1.33 -14.96 1.02
CA GLN A 193 -0.08 -15.60 0.67
C GLN A 193 1.04 -14.59 0.43
N GLY A 194 2.11 -14.66 1.22
CA GLY A 194 3.29 -13.83 1.03
C GLY A 194 2.97 -12.33 1.11
N LYS A 195 3.05 -11.65 -0.04
CA LYS A 195 2.77 -10.21 -0.25
C LYS A 195 1.46 -9.97 -1.01
N THR A 196 0.65 -10.99 -1.22
CA THR A 196 -0.59 -10.90 -1.97
C THR A 196 -1.74 -11.52 -1.19
N VAL A 197 -2.93 -10.96 -1.38
CA VAL A 197 -4.17 -11.55 -0.90
C VAL A 197 -5.05 -11.79 -2.10
N ALA A 198 -5.33 -13.06 -2.37
CA ALA A 198 -6.29 -13.45 -3.39
C ALA A 198 -7.68 -13.51 -2.75
N ALA A 199 -8.68 -12.98 -3.44
CA ALA A 199 -10.07 -13.04 -3.02
C ALA A 199 -10.94 -13.47 -4.21
N ILE A 200 -11.96 -14.28 -3.95
CA ILE A 200 -12.88 -14.80 -4.96
C ILE A 200 -14.31 -14.62 -4.43
N GLY A 201 -15.21 -14.10 -5.25
CA GLY A 201 -16.62 -13.96 -4.88
C GLY A 201 -17.34 -12.85 -5.64
N PRO A 202 -18.51 -12.43 -5.17
CA PRO A 202 -19.29 -11.37 -5.82
C PRO A 202 -18.57 -10.02 -5.73
N TYR A 203 -18.80 -9.15 -6.70
CA TYR A 203 -18.13 -7.86 -6.83
C TYR A 203 -18.24 -6.98 -5.56
N ASP A 204 -19.43 -6.91 -4.95
CA ASP A 204 -19.67 -6.17 -3.71
C ASP A 204 -18.85 -6.71 -2.53
N GLY A 205 -18.68 -8.02 -2.48
CA GLY A 205 -17.85 -8.70 -1.49
C GLY A 205 -16.37 -8.35 -1.68
N LEU A 206 -15.88 -8.40 -2.93
CA LEU A 206 -14.49 -8.05 -3.25
C LEU A 206 -14.15 -6.61 -2.90
N LYS A 207 -15.06 -5.65 -3.16
CA LYS A 207 -14.89 -4.24 -2.79
C LYS A 207 -14.72 -4.09 -1.27
N LYS A 208 -15.53 -4.80 -0.49
CA LYS A 208 -15.44 -4.84 0.98
C LYS A 208 -14.12 -5.46 1.43
N VAL A 209 -13.72 -6.61 0.88
CA VAL A 209 -12.45 -7.28 1.21
C VAL A 209 -11.26 -6.34 0.93
N ARG A 210 -11.24 -5.69 -0.23
CA ARG A 210 -10.19 -4.71 -0.59
C ARG A 210 -10.11 -3.56 0.41
N GLN A 211 -11.25 -3.06 0.89
CA GLN A 211 -11.29 -2.05 1.93
C GLN A 211 -10.69 -2.55 3.25
N VAL A 212 -11.02 -3.78 3.68
CA VAL A 212 -10.48 -4.37 4.92
C VAL A 212 -8.97 -4.58 4.83
N VAL A 213 -8.50 -5.15 3.71
CA VAL A 213 -7.07 -5.42 3.49
C VAL A 213 -6.28 -4.12 3.51
N ASN A 214 -6.73 -3.10 2.76
CA ASN A 214 -6.06 -1.81 2.73
C ASN A 214 -6.09 -1.10 4.10
N GLY A 215 -7.23 -1.13 4.80
CA GLY A 215 -7.36 -0.55 6.14
C GLY A 215 -6.49 -1.24 7.18
N CYS A 216 -6.37 -2.57 7.13
CA CYS A 216 -5.54 -3.35 8.05
C CYS A 216 -4.05 -3.10 7.82
N ILE A 217 -3.62 -3.10 6.56
CA ILE A 217 -2.21 -3.01 6.20
C ILE A 217 -1.71 -1.58 6.24
N TYR A 218 -2.41 -0.62 5.63
CA TYR A 218 -1.90 0.75 5.45
C TYR A 218 -2.35 1.65 6.60
N ASP A 219 -3.65 1.68 6.90
CA ASP A 219 -4.25 2.56 7.92
C ASP A 219 -4.09 2.07 9.37
N ASN A 220 -3.54 0.87 9.58
CA ASN A 220 -3.35 0.26 10.90
C ASN A 220 -4.66 0.03 11.67
N ILE A 221 -5.77 -0.13 10.97
CA ILE A 221 -7.08 -0.40 11.58
C ILE A 221 -7.20 -1.90 11.84
N HIS A 222 -7.74 -2.31 12.99
CA HIS A 222 -7.94 -3.74 13.25
C HIS A 222 -9.08 -4.30 12.38
N PRO A 223 -8.94 -5.46 11.70
CA PRO A 223 -9.96 -6.02 10.81
C PRO A 223 -11.30 -6.27 11.54
N ALA A 224 -11.26 -6.60 12.83
CA ALA A 224 -12.46 -6.75 13.67
C ALA A 224 -13.45 -5.56 13.61
N TYR A 225 -12.97 -4.32 13.42
CA TYR A 225 -13.87 -3.17 13.27
C TYR A 225 -14.69 -3.25 11.98
N TYR A 226 -14.07 -3.68 10.88
CA TYR A 226 -14.76 -3.87 9.61
C TYR A 226 -15.72 -5.06 9.67
N ILE A 227 -15.32 -6.16 10.30
CA ILE A 227 -16.18 -7.33 10.47
C ILE A 227 -17.45 -6.94 11.24
N LYS A 228 -17.32 -6.23 12.37
CA LYS A 228 -18.47 -5.71 13.12
C LYS A 228 -19.36 -4.82 12.25
N ARG A 229 -18.76 -3.94 11.45
CA ARG A 229 -19.49 -3.08 10.52
C ARG A 229 -20.27 -3.89 9.49
N PHE A 230 -19.66 -4.91 8.87
CA PHE A 230 -20.32 -5.75 7.87
C PHE A 230 -21.44 -6.58 8.47
N VAL A 231 -21.27 -7.15 9.66
CA VAL A 231 -22.32 -7.88 10.36
C VAL A 231 -23.52 -6.98 10.65
N ILE A 232 -23.29 -5.72 11.07
CA ILE A 232 -24.36 -4.75 11.29
C ILE A 232 -25.06 -4.40 9.97
N ILE A 233 -24.30 -4.18 8.89
CA ILE A 233 -24.87 -3.92 7.56
C ILE A 233 -25.75 -5.08 7.10
N GLN A 234 -25.29 -6.33 7.22
CA GLN A 234 -26.07 -7.52 6.83
C GLN A 234 -27.38 -7.62 7.63
N LYS A 235 -27.34 -7.34 8.93
CA LYS A 235 -28.57 -7.29 9.76
C LYS A 235 -29.52 -6.17 9.34
N LEU A 236 -29.00 -4.97 9.08
CA LEU A 236 -29.80 -3.84 8.62
C LEU A 236 -30.39 -4.05 7.22
N MET A 237 -29.68 -4.74 6.33
CA MET A 237 -30.16 -5.15 5.01
C MET A 237 -31.31 -6.15 5.09
N SER A 238 -31.27 -7.04 6.08
CA SER A 238 -32.31 -8.06 6.31
C SER A 238 -33.60 -7.44 6.86
N ASP A 239 -33.50 -6.34 7.62
CA ASP A 239 -34.66 -5.62 8.18
C ASP A 239 -35.40 -4.81 7.08
N PRO A 240 -36.66 -5.13 6.73
CA PRO A 240 -37.40 -4.41 5.68
C PRO A 240 -37.67 -2.95 6.04
N ASN A 241 -37.91 -2.64 7.32
CA ASN A 241 -38.26 -1.31 7.80
C ASN A 241 -37.14 -0.27 7.67
N LYS A 242 -35.88 -0.71 7.50
CA LYS A 242 -34.70 0.18 7.53
C LYS A 242 -34.07 0.39 6.16
N LYS A 243 -34.59 -0.21 5.09
CA LYS A 243 -34.01 -0.12 3.73
C LYS A 243 -33.91 1.30 3.20
N ASN A 244 -34.90 2.15 3.49
CA ASN A 244 -34.97 3.52 2.98
C ASN A 244 -34.29 4.56 3.89
N LEU A 245 -33.77 4.16 5.06
CA LEU A 245 -33.13 5.08 6.00
C LEU A 245 -31.60 5.08 5.82
N SER A 246 -30.97 6.22 6.07
CA SER A 246 -29.51 6.30 6.15
C SER A 246 -28.99 5.47 7.34
N TRP A 247 -28.04 4.56 7.06
CA TRP A 247 -27.49 3.65 8.07
C TRP A 247 -26.31 4.23 8.86
N GLU A 248 -25.84 5.44 8.54
CA GLU A 248 -24.62 6.00 9.15
C GLU A 248 -24.67 6.04 10.68
N LYS A 249 -25.84 6.38 11.25
CA LYS A 249 -26.07 6.45 12.70
C LYS A 249 -25.88 5.10 13.41
N PHE A 250 -26.13 3.99 12.73
CA PHE A 250 -26.04 2.64 13.30
C PHE A 250 -24.65 2.01 13.12
N LEU A 251 -23.80 2.60 12.27
CA LEU A 251 -22.49 2.04 11.96
C LEU A 251 -21.44 2.50 12.97
N PRO A 252 -20.60 1.59 13.49
CA PRO A 252 -19.52 1.97 14.38
C PRO A 252 -18.47 2.77 13.61
N HIS A 253 -18.30 4.03 13.99
CA HIS A 253 -17.29 4.90 13.38
C HIS A 253 -15.88 4.54 13.85
N ILE A 254 -14.98 4.37 12.90
CA ILE A 254 -13.57 4.09 13.17
C ILE A 254 -12.89 5.44 13.51
N LYS A 255 -12.87 5.79 14.80
CA LYS A 255 -12.16 6.99 15.25
C LYS A 255 -10.67 6.71 15.33
N LYS A 256 -9.88 7.39 14.50
CA LYS A 256 -8.41 7.43 14.69
C LYS A 256 -8.16 8.21 15.99
N LYS A 257 -7.73 7.51 17.05
CA LYS A 257 -7.25 8.16 18.28
C LYS A 257 -5.93 8.85 17.97
N THR A 258 -5.98 10.07 17.48
CA THR A 258 -4.79 10.91 17.37
C THR A 258 -4.50 11.46 18.77
N LEU A 259 -3.40 11.00 19.39
CA LEU A 259 -2.83 11.64 20.59
C LEU A 259 -2.18 12.99 20.18
N SER A 260 -2.94 13.83 19.48
CA SER A 260 -2.44 14.98 18.71
C SER A 260 -2.06 16.18 19.58
N ARG A 261 -2.17 16.08 20.90
CA ARG A 261 -1.73 17.13 21.81
C ARG A 261 -0.62 16.66 22.73
N ARG A 262 0.42 16.05 22.17
CA ARG A 262 1.71 16.10 22.85
C ARG A 262 2.18 17.55 22.79
N ARG A 263 2.11 18.28 23.91
CA ARG A 263 2.67 19.63 24.04
C ARG A 263 4.13 19.56 23.60
N LYS A 264 4.50 20.32 22.57
CA LYS A 264 5.90 20.47 22.19
C LYS A 264 6.58 21.27 23.30
N PRO A 265 7.78 20.88 23.75
CA PRO A 265 8.52 21.71 24.72
C PRO A 265 8.76 23.09 24.12
N GLN A 266 8.65 24.13 24.94
CA GLN A 266 8.85 25.53 24.51
C GLN A 266 10.24 25.72 23.87
N ASN A 267 11.24 25.00 24.39
CA ASN A 267 12.58 24.92 23.80
C ASN A 267 12.78 23.59 23.08
N VAL A 268 12.56 23.59 21.76
CA VAL A 268 12.97 22.50 20.87
C VAL A 268 14.42 22.74 20.47
N ARG A 269 15.36 21.93 20.96
CA ARG A 269 16.76 21.98 20.51
C ARG A 269 16.81 21.78 18.99
N LYS A 270 17.26 22.79 18.25
CA LYS A 270 17.55 22.65 16.82
C LYS A 270 18.74 21.68 16.68
N LYS A 271 18.60 20.65 15.84
CA LYS A 271 19.74 19.79 15.51
C LYS A 271 20.76 20.61 14.72
N GLY A 272 22.05 20.42 15.01
CA GLY A 272 23.12 21.05 14.22
C GLY A 272 23.09 20.59 12.76
N GLU A 273 23.73 21.38 11.89
CA GLU A 273 23.93 21.02 10.49
C GLU A 273 24.72 19.70 10.38
N TYR A 274 24.37 18.88 9.40
CA TYR A 274 25.03 17.59 9.21
C TYR A 274 26.46 17.81 8.71
N THR A 275 27.44 17.48 9.56
CA THR A 275 28.85 17.43 9.19
C THR A 275 29.24 15.97 8.91
N PRO A 276 29.83 15.66 7.74
CA PRO A 276 30.27 14.29 7.43
C PRO A 276 31.49 13.88 8.28
N PHE A 277 32.22 14.86 8.82
CA PHE A 277 33.34 14.62 9.70
C PHE A 277 32.85 14.39 11.13
N PRO A 278 33.31 13.31 11.80
CA PRO A 278 33.03 13.12 13.21
C PRO A 278 33.70 14.23 14.04
N PRO A 279 33.12 14.63 15.18
CA PRO A 279 33.80 15.53 16.10
C PRO A 279 35.09 14.88 16.61
N PRO A 280 36.10 15.67 16.99
CA PRO A 280 37.32 15.13 17.59
C PRO A 280 36.97 14.34 18.86
N GLN A 281 37.67 13.23 19.06
CA GLN A 281 37.52 12.45 20.30
C GLN A 281 37.95 13.31 21.49
N GLN A 282 37.27 13.16 22.63
CA GLN A 282 37.73 13.82 23.84
C GLN A 282 39.07 13.19 24.26
N PRO A 283 40.14 13.98 24.43
CA PRO A 283 41.45 13.46 24.80
C PRO A 283 41.38 12.78 26.16
N SER A 284 42.16 11.72 26.36
CA SER A 284 42.24 11.06 27.66
C SER A 284 42.93 11.97 28.67
N LYS A 285 42.79 11.68 29.98
CA LYS A 285 43.54 12.41 31.01
C LYS A 285 45.05 12.36 30.77
N VAL A 286 45.54 11.22 30.28
CA VAL A 286 46.95 11.03 29.92
C VAL A 286 47.34 11.92 28.74
N ASP A 287 46.51 11.99 27.70
CA ASP A 287 46.77 12.87 26.55
C ASP A 287 46.77 14.35 26.95
N ILE A 288 45.85 14.76 27.83
CA ILE A 288 45.82 16.14 28.38
C ILE A 288 47.09 16.42 29.19
N GLU A 289 47.58 15.44 29.95
CA GLU A 289 48.80 15.58 30.76
C GLU A 289 50.07 15.57 29.90
N LEU A 290 50.08 14.81 28.80
CA LEU A 290 51.14 14.78 27.80
C LEU A 290 51.19 16.09 27.00
N GLU A 291 50.03 16.59 26.55
CA GLU A 291 49.89 17.87 25.85
C GLU A 291 50.35 19.05 26.72
N LYS A 292 50.03 19.01 28.03
CA LYS A 292 50.48 20.02 29.00
C LYS A 292 51.93 19.84 29.45
N GLY A 293 52.61 18.75 29.07
CA GLY A 293 53.95 18.40 29.53
C GLY A 293 54.05 18.07 31.02
N THR A 294 52.92 18.00 31.73
CA THR A 294 52.88 17.70 33.16
C THR A 294 53.10 16.22 33.47
N TYR A 295 52.86 15.34 32.49
CA TYR A 295 52.98 13.89 32.67
C TYR A 295 54.38 13.45 33.12
N PHE A 296 55.43 14.08 32.59
CA PHE A 296 56.81 13.71 32.88
C PHE A 296 57.40 14.38 34.13
N LEU A 297 56.74 15.39 34.69
CA LEU A 297 57.24 16.11 35.87
C LEU A 297 57.12 15.25 37.13
N ALA A 298 58.17 15.25 37.96
CA ALA A 298 58.12 14.61 39.26
C ALA A 298 57.04 15.28 40.14
N ARG A 299 56.41 14.49 41.02
CA ARG A 299 55.31 14.98 41.87
C ARG A 299 55.71 16.17 42.77
N ALA A 300 57.00 16.27 43.11
CA ALA A 300 57.57 17.38 43.86
C ALA A 300 57.63 18.68 43.02
N GLU A 301 58.08 18.59 41.77
CA GLU A 301 58.17 19.73 40.83
C GLU A 301 56.78 20.25 40.45
N GLN A 302 55.82 19.35 40.20
CA GLN A 302 54.42 19.72 39.98
C GLN A 302 53.84 20.52 41.16
N ARG A 303 54.17 20.14 42.40
CA ARG A 303 53.73 20.86 43.62
C ARG A 303 54.37 22.24 43.71
N GLN A 304 55.65 22.37 43.38
CA GLN A 304 56.35 23.65 43.37
C GLN A 304 55.77 24.60 42.31
N LEU A 305 55.61 24.15 41.06
CA LEU A 305 54.97 24.94 39.99
C LEU A 305 53.54 25.36 40.38
N LYS A 306 52.76 24.47 41.00
CA LYS A 306 51.41 24.78 41.48
C LYS A 306 51.41 25.82 42.61
N ARG A 307 52.44 25.84 43.46
CA ARG A 307 52.57 26.84 44.53
C ARG A 307 52.98 28.20 43.94
N GLN A 308 53.94 28.22 43.01
CA GLN A 308 54.39 29.43 42.33
C GLN A 308 53.26 30.08 41.52
N SER A 309 52.48 29.29 40.77
CA SER A 309 51.33 29.80 40.01
C SER A 309 50.23 30.36 40.92
N LYS A 310 49.96 29.72 42.08
CA LYS A 310 49.03 30.26 43.09
C LYS A 310 49.50 31.59 43.66
N VAL A 311 50.78 31.72 43.97
CA VAL A 311 51.35 32.98 44.47
C VAL A 311 51.21 34.07 43.40
N ALA A 312 51.66 33.81 42.16
CA ALA A 312 51.58 34.76 41.06
C ALA A 312 50.14 35.21 40.75
N THR A 313 49.17 34.27 40.73
CA THR A 313 47.75 34.61 40.55
C THR A 313 47.22 35.47 41.69
N SER A 314 47.54 35.14 42.95
CA SER A 314 47.12 35.92 44.11
C SER A 314 47.68 37.35 44.09
N GLU A 315 48.94 37.53 43.68
CA GLU A 315 49.58 38.84 43.52
C GLU A 315 48.93 39.66 42.40
N ALA A 316 48.61 39.04 41.27
CA ALA A 316 47.93 39.69 40.16
C ALA A 316 46.51 40.16 40.54
N VAL A 317 45.75 39.32 41.24
CA VAL A 317 44.41 39.67 41.76
C VAL A 317 44.51 40.81 42.79
N SER A 318 45.48 40.74 43.71
CA SER A 318 45.72 41.80 44.68
C SER A 318 46.06 43.13 43.98
N LYS A 319 46.96 43.12 43.00
CA LYS A 319 47.32 44.31 42.20
C LYS A 319 46.12 44.89 41.47
N LYS A 320 45.30 44.06 40.80
CA LYS A 320 44.06 44.53 40.15
C LYS A 320 43.10 45.15 41.15
N ARG A 321 42.83 44.48 42.27
CA ARG A 321 41.96 44.99 43.33
C ARG A 321 42.48 46.30 43.92
N GLN A 322 43.80 46.42 44.08
CA GLN A 322 44.44 47.63 44.58
C GLN A 322 44.36 48.78 43.55
N GLN A 323 44.50 48.48 42.25
CA GLN A 323 44.28 49.45 41.16
C GLN A 323 42.82 49.89 41.07
N GLU A 324 41.86 48.97 41.15
CA GLU A 324 40.42 49.27 41.17
C GLU A 324 40.05 50.15 42.38
N LYS A 325 40.57 49.81 43.58
CA LYS A 325 40.39 50.64 44.77
C LYS A 325 41.01 52.03 44.64
N ARG A 326 42.21 52.13 44.04
CA ARG A 326 42.85 53.42 43.77
C ARG A 326 42.03 54.23 42.77
N ALA A 327 41.60 53.62 41.67
CA ALA A 327 40.78 54.29 40.65
C ALA A 327 39.43 54.76 41.21
N ALA A 328 38.76 53.95 42.05
CA ALA A 328 37.51 54.34 42.70
C ALA A 328 37.65 55.55 43.63
N ALA A 329 38.82 55.78 44.24
CA ALA A 329 39.07 56.96 45.07
C ALA A 329 39.29 58.25 44.26
N TYR A 330 39.53 58.17 42.95
CA TYR A 330 39.68 59.32 42.04
C TYR A 330 38.39 59.64 41.26
N VAL A 331 37.34 58.83 41.39
CA VAL A 331 36.03 59.12 40.82
C VAL A 331 35.22 59.92 41.85
N PRO A 332 34.89 61.19 41.59
CA PRO A 332 34.04 61.96 42.50
C PRO A 332 32.65 61.30 42.61
N PRO A 333 32.02 61.33 43.80
CA PRO A 333 30.68 60.76 43.99
C PRO A 333 29.67 61.47 43.07
N GLU A 334 28.71 60.72 42.53
CA GLU A 334 27.62 61.31 41.73
C GLU A 334 26.81 62.26 42.63
N GLU A 335 26.75 63.54 42.25
CA GLU A 335 25.91 64.54 42.91
C GLU A 335 24.44 64.23 42.64
N ASN A 336 23.64 64.13 43.70
CA ASN A 336 22.18 63.92 43.63
C ASN A 336 21.44 65.19 43.24
#